data_AF-F0FWB9-F1
#
_entry.id   AF-F0FWB9-F1
#
_cell.length_a   1.000
_cell.length_b   1.000
_cell.length_c   1.000
_cell.angle_alpha   90.00
_cell.angle_beta   90.00
_cell.angle_gamma   90.00
#
_symmetry.space_group_name_H-M   'P 1'
#
loop_
_entity.id
_entity.type
_entity.pdbx_description
1 polymer ?
#
loop_
_entity_poly.entity_id
_entity_poly.type
_entity_poly.pdbx_seq_one_letter_code
_entity_poly.pdbx_strand_id
1 'polypeptide(L)'
;PAGNVRVRIAAPAGIALALVAAGLALSQVAWTVPANAPLTVRLLQGNVKQDIKFEEAGIDAAIKMYTKMIIEKPADLIVTPETAIAVMIQELPEPFAVAIRKFSDTTGSAVLFGAVGASVTEDGRYVDYTNSLYGVTPNSRDIYHYDKHHLVPFGEFIPWGFRWFVDLMKMPLGDFARGAPVQKPFLVHNQPVMADICYEDLFGEEIAATIRDNPQPPGVLVNVTNLAWFGDTIALDQHLQIARMRSLETGRPMLRSTNTGMTAAIDAQGRVLGKLKPFTIGSLDVRVEGTSGFTPYVTSGNVTVLAVSLVLLAFGFTFGPGLRRKRD
;
A
#
# COMPACT_ATOMS: atom_id res chain seq x y z
N PRO A 1 -37.01 -16.31 40.43
CA PRO A 1 -35.64 -16.44 39.88
C PRO A 1 -35.18 -15.19 39.08
N ALA A 2 -35.27 -14.00 39.69
CA ALA A 2 -34.84 -12.73 39.09
C ALA A 2 -33.32 -12.49 39.17
N GLY A 3 -32.63 -13.16 40.10
CA GLY A 3 -31.17 -13.07 40.27
C GLY A 3 -30.39 -13.56 39.05
N ASN A 4 -30.83 -14.65 38.40
CA ASN A 4 -30.18 -15.17 37.19
C ASN A 4 -30.33 -14.25 35.98
N VAL A 5 -31.40 -13.45 35.90
CA VAL A 5 -31.61 -12.53 34.78
C VAL A 5 -30.73 -11.28 34.91
N ARG A 6 -30.59 -10.74 36.14
CA ARG A 6 -29.70 -9.59 36.39
C ARG A 6 -28.23 -9.94 36.15
N VAL A 7 -27.78 -11.13 36.58
CA VAL A 7 -26.40 -11.60 36.32
C VAL A 7 -26.13 -11.84 34.83
N ARG A 8 -27.12 -12.39 34.09
CA ARG A 8 -27.01 -12.61 32.63
C ARG A 8 -26.94 -11.34 31.79
N ILE A 9 -27.31 -10.18 32.33
CA ILE A 9 -27.24 -8.89 31.62
C ILE A 9 -26.07 -8.05 32.14
N ALA A 10 -25.85 -8.02 33.45
CA ALA A 10 -24.81 -7.19 34.06
C ALA A 10 -23.40 -7.65 33.70
N ALA A 11 -23.14 -8.95 33.61
CA ALA A 11 -21.80 -9.47 33.27
C ALA A 11 -21.38 -9.14 31.81
N PRO A 12 -22.21 -9.40 30.77
CA PRO A 12 -21.89 -8.97 29.41
C PRO A 12 -21.71 -7.46 29.26
N ALA A 13 -22.59 -6.67 29.90
CA ALA A 13 -22.50 -5.22 29.86
C ALA A 13 -21.21 -4.71 30.53
N GLY A 14 -20.82 -5.30 31.67
CA GLY A 14 -19.57 -4.99 32.35
C GLY A 14 -18.34 -5.32 31.51
N ILE A 15 -18.31 -6.47 30.84
CA ILE A 15 -17.20 -6.85 29.94
C ILE A 15 -17.14 -5.90 28.72
N ALA A 16 -18.28 -5.58 28.11
CA ALA A 16 -18.32 -4.64 26.99
C ALA A 16 -17.79 -3.26 27.39
N LEU A 17 -18.21 -2.74 28.55
CA LEU A 17 -17.71 -1.48 29.09
C LEU A 17 -16.21 -1.54 29.41
N ALA A 18 -15.74 -2.65 30.00
CA ALA A 18 -14.32 -2.84 30.29
C ALA A 18 -13.47 -2.89 29.01
N LEU A 19 -13.95 -3.54 27.95
CA LEU A 19 -13.28 -3.58 26.65
C LEU A 19 -13.20 -2.20 25.99
N VAL A 20 -14.30 -1.43 26.01
CA VAL A 20 -14.32 -0.06 25.49
C VAL A 20 -13.38 0.83 26.30
N ALA A 21 -13.42 0.75 27.62
CA ALA A 21 -12.54 1.53 28.50
C ALA A 21 -11.06 1.16 28.30
N ALA A 22 -10.74 -0.13 28.16
CA ALA A 22 -9.39 -0.59 27.85
C ALA A 22 -8.92 -0.09 26.48
N GLY A 23 -9.77 -0.15 25.45
CA GLY A 23 -9.45 0.38 24.12
C GLY A 23 -9.17 1.89 24.15
N LEU A 24 -10.00 2.66 24.87
CA LEU A 24 -9.78 4.10 25.06
C LEU A 24 -8.47 4.38 25.81
N ALA A 25 -8.17 3.63 26.87
CA ALA A 25 -6.92 3.79 27.60
C ALA A 25 -5.69 3.46 26.74
N LEU A 26 -5.73 2.37 25.97
CA LEU A 26 -4.64 1.95 25.07
C LEU A 26 -4.44 2.92 23.90
N SER A 27 -5.47 3.65 23.50
CA SER A 27 -5.37 4.70 22.46
C SER A 27 -4.53 5.91 22.90
N GLN A 28 -4.34 6.10 24.20
CA GLN A 28 -3.52 7.18 24.75
C GLN A 28 -2.03 6.80 24.85
N VAL A 29 -1.68 5.53 24.61
CA VAL A 29 -0.30 5.05 24.64
C VAL A 29 0.38 5.36 23.31
N ALA A 30 1.53 6.02 23.36
CA ALA A 30 2.39 6.22 22.19
C ALA A 30 3.16 4.93 21.88
N TRP A 31 2.60 4.08 21.03
CA TRP A 31 3.22 2.81 20.62
C TRP A 31 4.39 2.99 19.65
N THR A 32 4.44 4.12 18.96
CA THR A 32 5.51 4.46 18.03
C THR A 32 6.01 5.87 18.33
N VAL A 33 7.30 6.10 18.04
CA VAL A 33 7.96 7.40 18.23
C VAL A 33 8.60 7.84 16.92
N PRO A 34 8.72 9.16 16.67
CA PRO A 34 9.46 9.68 15.52
C PRO A 34 10.88 9.10 15.46
N ALA A 35 11.36 8.79 14.25
CA ALA A 35 12.65 8.17 14.02
C ALA A 35 13.24 8.62 12.69
N ASN A 36 14.57 8.73 12.66
CA ASN A 36 15.38 9.26 11.55
C ASN A 36 15.04 10.72 11.21
N ALA A 37 15.79 11.30 10.27
CA ALA A 37 15.55 12.67 9.84
C ALA A 37 14.29 12.74 8.95
N PRO A 38 13.48 13.80 9.06
CA PRO A 38 12.36 13.99 8.15
C PRO A 38 12.82 14.13 6.69
N LEU A 39 12.07 13.52 5.78
CA LEU A 39 12.27 13.60 4.33
C LEU A 39 11.36 14.67 3.72
N THR A 40 11.90 15.42 2.76
CA THR A 40 11.10 16.14 1.78
C THR A 40 10.68 15.19 0.66
N VAL A 41 9.40 15.19 0.31
CA VAL A 41 8.84 14.21 -0.64
C VAL A 41 7.97 14.89 -1.68
N ARG A 42 8.07 14.44 -2.93
CA ARG A 42 7.14 14.80 -4.01
C ARG A 42 6.38 13.57 -4.49
N LEU A 43 5.05 13.61 -4.39
CA LEU A 43 4.16 12.59 -4.91
C LEU A 43 3.57 13.06 -6.23
N LEU A 44 3.83 12.35 -7.32
CA LEU A 44 3.44 12.77 -8.66
C LEU A 44 2.09 12.18 -9.08
N GLN A 45 1.24 12.97 -9.74
CA GLN A 45 -0.05 12.53 -10.26
C GLN A 45 -0.16 12.89 -11.74
N GLY A 46 -0.12 11.88 -12.61
CA GLY A 46 -0.03 12.07 -14.06
C GLY A 46 -1.36 12.14 -14.81
N ASN A 47 -2.47 11.67 -14.22
CA ASN A 47 -3.80 11.63 -14.86
C ASN A 47 -3.79 11.02 -16.28
N VAL A 48 -2.97 9.99 -16.51
CA VAL A 48 -2.93 9.27 -17.79
C VAL A 48 -4.19 8.42 -17.90
N LYS A 49 -4.99 8.63 -18.94
CA LYS A 49 -6.22 7.85 -19.14
C LYS A 49 -5.89 6.39 -19.44
N GLN A 50 -6.77 5.50 -18.99
CA GLN A 50 -6.57 4.06 -19.08
C GLN A 50 -6.60 3.52 -20.53
N ASP A 51 -7.39 4.15 -21.40
CA ASP A 51 -7.57 3.79 -22.82
C ASP A 51 -6.28 3.96 -23.64
N ILE A 52 -5.52 5.03 -23.39
CA ILE A 52 -4.27 5.32 -24.10
C ILE A 52 -3.02 4.78 -23.38
N LYS A 53 -3.15 4.31 -22.13
CA LYS A 53 -2.00 3.98 -21.26
C LYS A 53 -1.07 2.89 -21.84
N PHE A 54 -1.62 2.02 -22.68
CA PHE A 54 -0.89 0.90 -23.29
C PHE A 54 -0.74 1.04 -24.81
N GLU A 55 -1.15 2.16 -25.39
CA GLU A 55 -0.87 2.49 -26.79
C GLU A 55 0.52 3.12 -26.88
N GLU A 56 1.28 2.81 -27.93
CA GLU A 56 2.65 3.30 -28.11
C GLU A 56 2.77 4.82 -27.95
N ALA A 57 1.87 5.58 -28.60
CA ALA A 57 1.84 7.03 -28.48
C ALA A 57 1.52 7.52 -27.05
N GLY A 58 0.68 6.79 -26.32
CA GLY A 58 0.35 7.12 -24.93
C GLY A 58 1.47 6.77 -23.96
N ILE A 59 2.18 5.66 -24.18
CA ILE A 59 3.38 5.27 -23.45
C ILE A 59 4.45 6.34 -23.60
N ASP A 60 4.77 6.75 -24.83
CA ASP A 60 5.75 7.80 -25.12
C ASP A 60 5.40 9.13 -24.46
N ALA A 61 4.12 9.52 -24.52
CA ALA A 61 3.63 10.74 -23.89
C ALA A 61 3.75 10.67 -22.36
N ALA A 62 3.41 9.52 -21.75
CA ALA A 62 3.53 9.30 -20.31
C ALA A 62 4.98 9.36 -19.86
N ILE A 63 5.90 8.70 -20.57
CA ILE A 63 7.35 8.73 -20.27
C ILE A 63 7.88 10.16 -20.32
N LYS A 64 7.57 10.92 -21.38
CA LYS A 64 8.00 12.34 -21.50
C LYS A 64 7.43 13.19 -20.37
N MET A 65 6.15 13.02 -20.03
CA MET A 65 5.50 13.75 -18.96
C MET A 65 6.11 13.44 -17.59
N TYR A 66 6.22 12.16 -17.23
CA TYR A 66 6.80 11.78 -15.93
C TYR A 66 8.28 12.14 -15.85
N THR A 67 9.06 12.04 -16.93
CA THR A 67 10.44 12.57 -16.96
C THR A 67 10.47 14.02 -16.54
N LYS A 68 9.63 14.86 -17.19
CA LYS A 68 9.55 16.29 -16.89
C LYS A 68 9.15 16.55 -15.44
N MET A 69 8.13 15.86 -14.94
CA MET A 69 7.64 16.04 -13.55
C MET A 69 8.69 15.64 -12.51
N ILE A 70 9.43 14.54 -12.75
CA ILE A 70 10.50 14.09 -11.86
C ILE A 70 11.61 15.14 -11.80
N ILE A 71 12.10 15.61 -12.96
CA ILE A 71 13.25 16.53 -13.01
C ILE A 71 12.90 18.00 -12.74
N GLU A 72 11.62 18.33 -12.55
CA GLU A 72 11.14 19.70 -12.36
C GLU A 72 11.69 20.35 -11.09
N LYS A 73 11.74 19.59 -9.99
CA LYS A 73 12.12 20.10 -8.66
C LYS A 73 12.67 18.98 -7.78
N PRO A 74 13.80 19.19 -7.08
CA PRO A 74 14.40 18.19 -6.20
C PRO A 74 13.61 17.99 -4.91
N ALA A 75 13.77 16.80 -4.33
CA ALA A 75 13.30 16.40 -2.99
C ALA A 75 14.05 15.13 -2.57
N ASP A 76 14.09 14.81 -1.28
CA ASP A 76 14.77 13.61 -0.80
C ASP A 76 14.19 12.33 -1.44
N LEU A 77 12.86 12.29 -1.64
CA LEU A 77 12.16 11.21 -2.34
C LEU A 77 11.13 11.76 -3.34
N ILE A 78 11.15 11.24 -4.57
CA ILE A 78 10.15 11.51 -5.60
C ILE A 78 9.47 10.18 -5.95
N VAL A 79 8.13 10.13 -5.90
CA VAL A 79 7.35 8.89 -6.09
C VAL A 79 6.36 9.04 -7.24
N THR A 80 6.48 8.19 -8.26
CA THR A 80 5.47 8.09 -9.33
C THR A 80 4.34 7.13 -8.94
N PRO A 81 3.18 7.18 -9.62
CA PRO A 81 2.13 6.18 -9.48
C PRO A 81 2.52 4.79 -10.02
N GLU A 82 1.61 3.84 -9.79
CA GLU A 82 1.66 2.48 -10.34
C GLU A 82 1.72 2.48 -11.87
N THR A 83 2.69 1.73 -12.40
CA THR A 83 2.91 1.58 -13.85
C THR A 83 2.91 2.94 -14.56
N ALA A 84 3.62 3.92 -14.00
CA ALA A 84 3.77 5.26 -14.59
C ALA A 84 4.55 5.18 -15.92
N ILE A 85 5.53 4.27 -15.97
CA ILE A 85 6.32 3.94 -17.14
C ILE A 85 5.88 2.55 -17.61
N ALA A 86 4.89 2.50 -18.49
CA ALA A 86 4.21 1.26 -18.90
C ALA A 86 5.01 0.43 -19.92
N VAL A 87 6.32 0.29 -19.70
CA VAL A 87 7.24 -0.57 -20.44
C VAL A 87 7.95 -1.52 -19.49
N MET A 88 8.54 -2.58 -20.04
CA MET A 88 9.42 -3.45 -19.26
C MET A 88 10.68 -2.69 -18.82
N ILE A 89 11.20 -3.01 -17.63
CA ILE A 89 12.42 -2.38 -17.13
C ILE A 89 13.62 -2.59 -18.08
N GLN A 90 13.66 -3.70 -18.80
CA GLN A 90 14.68 -4.01 -19.81
C GLN A 90 14.53 -3.18 -21.10
N GLU A 91 13.34 -2.67 -21.37
CA GLU A 91 13.01 -1.84 -22.54
C GLU A 91 12.89 -0.36 -22.19
N LEU A 92 13.31 0.02 -20.97
CA LEU A 92 13.25 1.39 -20.49
C LEU A 92 14.05 2.31 -21.44
N PRO A 93 13.44 3.37 -22.00
CA PRO A 93 14.15 4.23 -22.94
C PRO A 93 15.40 4.86 -22.33
N GLU A 94 16.53 4.73 -23.02
CA GLU A 94 17.81 5.30 -22.58
C GLU A 94 17.69 6.80 -22.21
N PRO A 95 16.98 7.67 -22.97
CA PRO A 95 16.82 9.08 -22.59
C PRO A 95 16.14 9.28 -21.24
N PHE A 96 15.15 8.43 -20.89
CA PHE A 96 14.52 8.47 -19.57
C PHE A 96 15.53 8.05 -18.50
N ALA A 97 16.18 6.90 -18.66
CA ALA A 97 17.13 6.37 -17.69
C ALA A 97 18.28 7.35 -17.40
N VAL A 98 18.87 7.94 -18.45
CA VAL A 98 19.95 8.94 -18.33
C VAL A 98 19.46 10.20 -17.62
N ALA A 99 18.26 10.70 -17.96
CA ALA A 99 17.71 11.90 -17.33
C ALA A 99 17.47 11.69 -15.83
N ILE A 100 16.86 10.56 -15.43
CA ILE A 100 16.57 10.25 -14.03
C ILE A 100 17.87 10.03 -13.24
N ARG A 101 18.82 9.26 -13.77
CA ARG A 101 20.13 9.03 -13.13
C ARG A 101 20.89 10.34 -12.92
N LYS A 102 21.04 11.15 -13.97
CA LYS A 102 21.72 12.44 -13.91
C LYS A 102 21.07 13.37 -12.89
N PHE A 103 19.74 13.44 -12.88
CA PHE A 103 19.00 14.28 -11.94
C PHE A 103 19.20 13.80 -10.50
N SER A 104 19.07 12.49 -10.25
CA SER A 104 19.26 11.88 -8.93
C SER A 104 20.67 12.14 -8.38
N ASP A 105 21.71 11.96 -9.21
CA ASP A 105 23.10 12.23 -8.79
C ASP A 105 23.37 13.71 -8.51
N THR A 106 22.88 14.59 -9.37
CA THR A 106 23.16 16.04 -9.27
C THR A 106 22.44 16.68 -8.09
N THR A 107 21.25 16.20 -7.76
CA THR A 107 20.39 16.82 -6.74
C THR A 107 20.37 16.09 -5.41
N GLY A 108 20.87 14.85 -5.36
CA GLY A 108 20.70 13.99 -4.19
C GLY A 108 19.28 13.44 -4.01
N SER A 109 18.43 13.52 -5.03
CA SER A 109 17.04 13.02 -4.96
C SER A 109 16.97 11.51 -5.21
N ALA A 110 16.32 10.75 -4.33
CA ALA A 110 15.92 9.38 -4.63
C ALA A 110 14.63 9.36 -5.46
N VAL A 111 14.54 8.49 -6.46
CA VAL A 111 13.36 8.39 -7.35
C VAL A 111 12.81 6.98 -7.30
N LEU A 112 11.55 6.83 -6.91
CA LEU A 112 10.81 5.58 -6.93
C LEU A 112 9.74 5.64 -8.03
N PHE A 113 9.80 4.74 -9.01
CA PHE A 113 8.90 4.75 -10.15
C PHE A 113 8.33 3.37 -10.48
N GLY A 114 7.07 3.35 -10.95
CA GLY A 114 6.38 2.13 -11.34
C GLY A 114 6.61 1.74 -12.79
N ALA A 115 6.97 0.48 -13.03
CA ALA A 115 7.17 -0.09 -14.36
C ALA A 115 6.78 -1.59 -14.37
N VAL A 116 6.90 -2.25 -15.52
CA VAL A 116 6.70 -3.70 -15.63
C VAL A 116 8.03 -4.40 -15.43
N GLY A 117 8.08 -5.38 -14.52
CA GLY A 117 9.21 -6.29 -14.36
C GLY A 117 9.06 -7.55 -15.21
N ALA A 118 10.17 -8.22 -15.46
CA ALA A 118 10.20 -9.55 -16.08
C ALA A 118 11.51 -10.26 -15.72
N SER A 119 11.45 -11.57 -15.57
CA SER A 119 12.63 -12.45 -15.55
C SER A 119 13.09 -12.75 -16.98
N VAL A 120 14.39 -12.96 -17.16
CA VAL A 120 14.97 -13.33 -18.45
C VAL A 120 15.45 -14.77 -18.37
N THR A 121 14.93 -15.64 -19.24
CA THR A 121 15.40 -17.03 -19.36
C THR A 121 16.78 -17.10 -20.01
N GLU A 122 17.46 -18.25 -19.93
CA GLU A 122 18.77 -18.45 -20.54
C GLU A 122 18.77 -18.23 -22.06
N ASP A 123 17.64 -18.51 -22.72
CA ASP A 123 17.43 -18.27 -24.15
C ASP A 123 16.95 -16.85 -24.48
N GLY A 124 16.98 -15.93 -23.51
CA GLY A 124 16.72 -14.51 -23.70
C GLY A 124 15.25 -14.10 -23.79
N ARG A 125 14.31 -14.98 -23.42
CA ARG A 125 12.87 -14.66 -23.40
C ARG A 125 12.48 -14.03 -22.07
N TYR A 126 11.53 -13.09 -22.14
CA TYR A 126 10.89 -12.53 -20.96
C TYR A 126 9.79 -13.47 -20.44
N VAL A 127 9.89 -13.82 -19.16
CA VAL A 127 8.93 -14.64 -18.41
C VAL A 127 8.65 -13.99 -17.05
N ASP A 128 7.66 -14.49 -16.33
CA ASP A 128 7.33 -14.03 -14.97
C ASP A 128 7.17 -12.50 -14.89
N TYR A 129 6.32 -11.95 -15.75
CA TYR A 129 6.04 -10.51 -15.73
C TYR A 129 5.55 -10.11 -14.34
N THR A 130 5.99 -8.97 -13.82
CA THR A 130 5.56 -8.45 -12.52
C THR A 130 5.10 -7.00 -12.62
N ASN A 131 4.18 -6.61 -11.75
CA ASN A 131 3.85 -5.21 -11.51
C ASN A 131 4.83 -4.70 -10.45
N SER A 132 5.69 -3.76 -10.82
CA SER A 132 6.91 -3.49 -10.04
C SER A 132 7.13 -2.01 -9.77
N LEU A 133 7.85 -1.76 -8.69
CA LEU A 133 8.46 -0.49 -8.36
C LEU A 133 9.98 -0.60 -8.43
N TYR A 134 10.61 0.40 -9.06
CA TYR A 134 12.05 0.52 -9.15
C TYR A 134 12.53 1.80 -8.52
N GLY A 135 13.65 1.75 -7.79
CA GLY A 135 14.21 2.90 -7.09
C GLY A 135 15.62 3.25 -7.55
N VAL A 136 15.86 4.52 -7.85
CA VAL A 136 17.16 5.09 -8.20
C VAL A 136 17.66 5.89 -6.99
N THR A 137 18.76 5.44 -6.40
CA THR A 137 19.41 6.11 -5.27
C THR A 137 20.58 6.97 -5.77
N PRO A 138 20.77 8.22 -5.30
CA PRO A 138 21.90 9.07 -5.66
C PRO A 138 23.25 8.36 -5.51
N ASN A 139 24.09 8.46 -6.54
CA ASN A 139 25.46 7.93 -6.59
C ASN A 139 25.57 6.40 -6.36
N SER A 140 24.46 5.66 -6.48
CA SER A 140 24.43 4.20 -6.42
C SER A 140 24.22 3.61 -7.81
N ARG A 141 24.90 2.49 -8.08
CA ARG A 141 24.63 1.65 -9.26
C ARG A 141 23.53 0.63 -9.01
N ASP A 142 23.21 0.36 -7.74
CA ASP A 142 22.15 -0.56 -7.38
C ASP A 142 20.80 0.09 -7.65
N ILE A 143 19.91 -0.68 -8.29
CA ILE A 143 18.52 -0.31 -8.51
C ILE A 143 17.69 -1.07 -7.49
N TYR A 144 16.96 -0.34 -6.67
CA TYR A 144 15.96 -0.93 -5.79
C TYR A 144 14.83 -1.54 -6.63
N HIS A 145 14.26 -2.63 -6.16
CA HIS A 145 13.20 -3.35 -6.84
C HIS A 145 12.22 -3.94 -5.81
N TYR A 146 10.94 -3.78 -6.09
CA TYR A 146 9.82 -4.38 -5.38
C TYR A 146 8.82 -4.91 -6.40
N ASP A 147 8.39 -6.16 -6.22
CA ASP A 147 7.31 -6.76 -7.00
C ASP A 147 6.04 -6.87 -6.17
N LYS A 148 4.91 -6.56 -6.78
CA LYS A 148 3.58 -6.73 -6.18
C LYS A 148 3.39 -8.18 -5.71
N HIS A 149 3.05 -8.36 -4.45
CA HIS A 149 2.77 -9.65 -3.84
C HIS A 149 1.29 -10.04 -4.00
N HIS A 150 0.37 -9.13 -3.63
CA HIS A 150 -1.06 -9.39 -3.65
C HIS A 150 -1.70 -8.94 -4.97
N LEU A 151 -1.85 -9.89 -5.89
CA LEU A 151 -2.42 -9.65 -7.21
C LEU A 151 -3.95 -9.56 -7.19
N VAL A 152 -4.51 -8.72 -8.06
CA VAL A 152 -5.95 -8.56 -8.27
C VAL A 152 -6.50 -9.74 -9.09
N PRO A 153 -7.47 -10.51 -8.56
CA PRO A 153 -8.11 -11.60 -9.30
C PRO A 153 -8.75 -11.10 -10.59
N PHE A 154 -8.56 -11.83 -11.69
CA PHE A 154 -9.07 -11.50 -13.03
C PHE A 154 -8.54 -10.19 -13.63
N GLY A 155 -7.65 -9.46 -12.93
CA GLY A 155 -6.94 -8.31 -13.50
C GLY A 155 -5.47 -8.63 -13.75
N GLU A 156 -4.85 -9.32 -12.80
CA GLU A 156 -3.42 -9.62 -12.80
C GLU A 156 -3.10 -11.11 -12.72
N PHE A 157 -4.06 -11.97 -12.35
CA PHE A 157 -3.91 -13.41 -12.45
C PHE A 157 -5.27 -14.08 -12.66
N ILE A 158 -5.25 -15.33 -13.12
CA ILE A 158 -6.46 -16.12 -13.36
C ILE A 158 -6.67 -17.11 -12.20
N PRO A 159 -7.77 -17.01 -11.43
CA PRO A 159 -8.06 -17.96 -10.36
C PRO A 159 -8.15 -19.41 -10.87
N TRP A 160 -7.70 -20.34 -10.03
CA TRP A 160 -7.71 -21.77 -10.36
C TRP A 160 -9.13 -22.25 -10.71
N GLY A 161 -9.27 -22.93 -11.85
CA GLY A 161 -10.55 -23.41 -12.37
C GLY A 161 -11.33 -22.41 -13.23
N PHE A 162 -10.82 -21.18 -13.45
CA PHE A 162 -11.52 -20.14 -14.22
C PHE A 162 -10.89 -19.80 -15.58
N ARG A 163 -9.87 -20.55 -16.03
CA ARG A 163 -9.21 -20.29 -17.33
C ARG A 163 -10.19 -20.37 -18.51
N TRP A 164 -11.11 -21.33 -18.47
CA TRP A 164 -12.17 -21.50 -19.48
C TRP A 164 -13.05 -20.25 -19.63
N PHE A 165 -13.34 -19.55 -18.53
CA PHE A 165 -14.18 -18.35 -18.54
C PHE A 165 -13.45 -17.19 -19.20
N VAL A 166 -12.17 -17.01 -18.86
CA VAL A 166 -11.31 -15.98 -19.46
C VAL A 166 -11.14 -16.22 -20.97
N ASP A 167 -10.92 -17.47 -21.38
CA ASP A 167 -10.80 -17.83 -22.81
C ASP A 167 -12.10 -17.61 -23.57
N LEU A 168 -13.24 -17.99 -22.98
CA LEU A 168 -14.57 -17.78 -23.55
C LEU A 168 -14.87 -16.29 -23.76
N MET A 169 -14.52 -15.46 -22.78
CA MET A 169 -14.74 -14.01 -22.80
C MET A 169 -13.66 -13.25 -23.60
N LYS A 170 -12.62 -13.93 -24.11
CA LYS A 170 -11.47 -13.35 -24.83
C LYS A 170 -10.86 -12.16 -24.08
N MET A 171 -10.81 -12.23 -22.75
CA MET A 171 -10.30 -11.11 -21.96
C MET A 171 -8.78 -11.03 -22.09
N PRO A 172 -8.21 -9.87 -22.50
CA PRO A 172 -6.77 -9.67 -22.58
C PRO A 172 -6.21 -9.47 -21.17
N LEU A 173 -6.14 -10.54 -20.38
CA LEU A 173 -5.59 -10.53 -19.03
C LEU A 173 -4.14 -10.99 -19.04
N GLY A 174 -3.29 -10.27 -18.30
CA GLY A 174 -1.95 -10.73 -17.97
C GLY A 174 -1.99 -11.77 -16.85
N ASP A 175 -1.02 -12.68 -16.87
CA ASP A 175 -0.72 -13.56 -15.74
C ASP A 175 0.59 -13.07 -15.13
N PHE A 176 0.49 -12.16 -14.17
CA PHE A 176 1.64 -11.61 -13.46
C PHE A 176 2.12 -12.61 -12.40
N ALA A 177 3.44 -12.71 -12.26
CA ALA A 177 4.08 -13.38 -11.15
C ALA A 177 3.95 -12.54 -9.85
N ARG A 178 4.17 -13.20 -8.71
CA ARG A 178 4.05 -12.61 -7.37
C ARG A 178 5.43 -12.32 -6.79
N GLY A 179 5.58 -11.15 -6.19
CA GLY A 179 6.69 -10.83 -5.30
C GLY A 179 6.68 -11.66 -4.02
N ALA A 180 7.78 -11.60 -3.27
CA ALA A 180 7.85 -12.23 -1.95
C ALA A 180 6.94 -11.49 -0.93
N PRO A 181 6.39 -12.18 0.09
CA PRO A 181 5.53 -11.55 1.09
C PRO A 181 6.21 -10.43 1.90
N VAL A 182 7.51 -10.58 2.17
CA VAL A 182 8.33 -9.56 2.85
C VAL A 182 9.53 -9.26 1.97
N GLN A 183 9.61 -8.02 1.50
CA GLN A 183 10.68 -7.53 0.62
C GLN A 183 11.48 -6.43 1.29
N LYS A 184 12.70 -6.19 0.80
CA LYS A 184 13.59 -5.17 1.34
C LYS A 184 12.92 -3.78 1.22
N PRO A 185 13.08 -2.89 2.20
CA PRO A 185 12.63 -1.52 2.06
C PRO A 185 13.53 -0.73 1.09
N PHE A 186 12.98 0.30 0.47
CA PHE A 186 13.77 1.31 -0.24
C PHE A 186 14.43 2.24 0.78
N LEU A 187 15.75 2.35 0.76
CA LEU A 187 16.47 3.26 1.66
C LEU A 187 16.61 4.64 1.03
N VAL A 188 15.99 5.64 1.65
CA VAL A 188 16.17 7.06 1.32
C VAL A 188 16.93 7.70 2.47
N HIS A 189 18.19 8.08 2.25
CA HIS A 189 19.12 8.42 3.32
C HIS A 189 19.20 7.28 4.36
N ASN A 190 18.81 7.54 5.62
CA ASN A 190 18.72 6.53 6.68
C ASN A 190 17.27 6.08 6.97
N GLN A 191 16.31 6.46 6.14
CA GLN A 191 14.89 6.13 6.31
C GLN A 191 14.52 4.91 5.47
N PRO A 192 14.13 3.77 6.08
CA PRO A 192 13.58 2.64 5.35
C PRO A 192 12.12 2.90 4.99
N VAL A 193 11.84 2.84 3.69
CA VAL A 193 10.54 3.10 3.07
C VAL A 193 9.99 1.81 2.48
N MET A 194 8.82 1.38 2.95
CA MET A 194 8.13 0.21 2.40
C MET A 194 7.36 0.59 1.15
N ALA A 195 7.61 -0.12 0.05
CA ALA A 195 6.76 -0.09 -1.13
C ALA A 195 5.53 -1.00 -0.95
N ASP A 196 4.41 -0.56 -1.51
CA ASP A 196 3.12 -1.23 -1.55
C ASP A 196 2.42 -0.79 -2.85
N ILE A 197 1.82 -1.71 -3.60
CA ILE A 197 1.24 -1.43 -4.91
C ILE A 197 -0.29 -1.63 -4.88
N CYS A 198 -0.99 -0.53 -5.09
CA CYS A 198 -2.40 -0.49 -5.45
C CYS A 198 -3.32 -1.07 -4.38
N TYR A 199 -3.88 -2.24 -4.63
CA TYR A 199 -4.85 -2.94 -3.79
C TYR A 199 -4.21 -3.63 -2.57
N GLU A 200 -2.88 -3.66 -2.48
CA GLU A 200 -2.14 -4.27 -1.35
C GLU A 200 -2.42 -3.58 -0.01
N ASP A 201 -2.70 -2.26 -0.01
CA ASP A 201 -3.05 -1.51 1.20
C ASP A 201 -4.37 -1.95 1.88
N LEU A 202 -5.19 -2.76 1.20
CA LEU A 202 -6.35 -3.40 1.83
C LEU A 202 -5.96 -4.52 2.80
N PHE A 203 -4.75 -5.08 2.68
CA PHE A 203 -4.27 -6.21 3.48
C PHE A 203 -3.37 -5.76 4.63
N GLY A 204 -4.01 -5.26 5.69
CA GLY A 204 -3.30 -4.78 6.89
C GLY A 204 -2.38 -5.82 7.53
N GLU A 205 -2.73 -7.11 7.46
CA GLU A 205 -1.89 -8.19 7.99
C GLU A 205 -0.57 -8.33 7.25
N GLU A 206 -0.58 -8.18 5.92
CA GLU A 206 0.61 -8.28 5.07
C GLU A 206 1.55 -7.08 5.30
N ILE A 207 0.97 -5.89 5.46
CA ILE A 207 1.72 -4.68 5.85
C ILE A 207 2.32 -4.85 7.26
N ALA A 208 1.53 -5.33 8.23
CA ALA A 208 2.01 -5.59 9.58
C ALA A 208 3.15 -6.61 9.59
N ALA A 209 3.05 -7.69 8.82
CA ALA A 209 4.10 -8.69 8.66
C ALA A 209 5.36 -8.10 8.04
N THR A 210 5.22 -7.26 7.00
CA THR A 210 6.37 -6.58 6.38
C THR A 210 7.08 -5.65 7.37
N ILE A 211 6.36 -5.03 8.31
CA ILE A 211 7.00 -4.19 9.33
C ILE A 211 7.68 -5.04 10.42
N ARG A 212 7.01 -6.08 10.89
CA ARG A 212 7.46 -6.92 12.00
C ARG A 212 8.63 -7.83 11.62
N ASP A 213 8.56 -8.46 10.45
CA ASP A 213 9.44 -9.57 10.06
C ASP A 213 10.63 -9.11 9.21
N ASN A 214 10.73 -7.80 8.93
CA ASN A 214 11.82 -7.23 8.16
C ASN A 214 13.03 -6.88 9.05
N PRO A 215 14.27 -7.26 8.67
CA PRO A 215 15.48 -6.90 9.43
C PRO A 215 15.71 -5.40 9.60
N GLN A 216 15.16 -4.59 8.70
CA GLN A 216 15.15 -3.13 8.78
C GLN A 216 13.70 -2.65 8.74
N PRO A 217 12.97 -2.68 9.88
CA PRO A 217 11.55 -2.32 9.93
C PRO A 217 11.30 -0.97 9.26
N PRO A 218 10.45 -0.93 8.21
CA PRO A 218 10.07 0.31 7.54
C PRO A 218 9.50 1.33 8.52
N GLY A 219 9.97 2.57 8.41
CA GLY A 219 9.46 3.70 9.20
C GLY A 219 8.48 4.58 8.43
N VAL A 220 8.34 4.38 7.12
CA VAL A 220 7.40 5.07 6.22
C VAL A 220 6.80 4.06 5.26
N LEU A 221 5.52 4.20 4.94
CA LEU A 221 4.83 3.42 3.90
C LEU A 221 4.68 4.27 2.63
N VAL A 222 4.86 3.64 1.47
CA VAL A 222 4.57 4.23 0.16
C VAL A 222 3.62 3.31 -0.58
N ASN A 223 2.38 3.75 -0.80
CA ASN A 223 1.44 3.09 -1.69
C ASN A 223 1.41 3.82 -3.04
N VAL A 224 1.64 3.09 -4.13
CA VAL A 224 1.46 3.62 -5.50
C VAL A 224 0.28 2.94 -6.16
N THR A 225 -0.60 3.69 -6.83
CA THR A 225 -1.85 3.09 -7.36
C THR A 225 -2.34 3.73 -8.66
N ASN A 226 -3.06 2.95 -9.46
CA ASN A 226 -3.81 3.41 -10.62
C ASN A 226 -5.32 3.16 -10.44
N LEU A 227 -6.05 4.19 -10.02
CA LEU A 227 -7.51 4.13 -9.83
C LEU A 227 -8.33 4.54 -11.04
N ALA A 228 -7.73 4.59 -12.23
CA ALA A 228 -8.44 4.95 -13.47
C ALA A 228 -9.62 4.00 -13.76
N TRP A 229 -9.52 2.75 -13.32
CA TRP A 229 -10.55 1.71 -13.45
C TRP A 229 -11.87 2.02 -12.74
N PHE A 230 -11.83 2.80 -11.65
CA PHE A 230 -13.02 3.07 -10.84
C PHE A 230 -13.76 4.35 -11.24
N GLY A 231 -13.16 5.18 -12.10
CA GLY A 231 -13.72 6.48 -12.47
C GLY A 231 -13.97 7.39 -11.27
N ASP A 232 -14.77 8.44 -11.47
CA ASP A 232 -15.13 9.40 -10.42
C ASP A 232 -16.26 8.84 -9.55
N THR A 233 -15.92 7.90 -8.68
CA THR A 233 -16.86 7.21 -7.78
C THR A 233 -16.35 7.22 -6.34
N ILE A 234 -17.22 6.79 -5.40
CA ILE A 234 -16.89 6.69 -3.97
C ILE A 234 -15.69 5.79 -3.66
N ALA A 235 -15.28 4.94 -4.61
CA ALA A 235 -14.11 4.08 -4.46
C ALA A 235 -12.83 4.88 -4.16
N LEU A 236 -12.70 6.09 -4.72
CA LEU A 236 -11.52 6.94 -4.47
C LEU A 236 -11.43 7.38 -3.01
N ASP A 237 -12.55 7.77 -2.40
CA ASP A 237 -12.64 8.15 -1.00
C ASP A 237 -12.46 6.95 -0.07
N GLN A 238 -13.08 5.80 -0.40
CA GLN A 238 -12.94 4.56 0.36
C GLN A 238 -11.49 4.08 0.39
N HIS A 239 -10.79 4.13 -0.74
CA HIS A 239 -9.40 3.70 -0.80
C HIS A 239 -8.48 4.61 0.01
N LEU A 240 -8.71 5.93 -0.02
CA LEU A 240 -8.01 6.86 0.89
C LEU A 240 -8.33 6.57 2.37
N GLN A 241 -9.58 6.24 2.70
CA GLN A 241 -9.95 5.89 4.07
C GLN A 241 -9.22 4.65 4.57
N ILE A 242 -9.07 3.63 3.70
CA ILE A 242 -8.32 2.40 4.00
C ILE A 242 -6.84 2.70 4.24
N ALA A 243 -6.23 3.50 3.35
CA ALA A 243 -4.84 3.97 3.52
C ALA A 243 -4.61 4.68 4.87
N ARG A 244 -5.58 5.49 5.31
CA ARG A 244 -5.53 6.15 6.64
C ARG A 244 -5.56 5.13 7.78
N MET A 245 -6.37 4.07 7.63
CA MET A 245 -6.43 3.00 8.63
C MET A 245 -5.09 2.27 8.72
N ARG A 246 -4.43 1.98 7.59
CA ARG A 246 -3.10 1.35 7.58
C ARG A 246 -2.06 2.18 8.33
N SER A 247 -2.05 3.50 8.16
CA SER A 247 -1.18 4.37 8.93
C SER A 247 -1.46 4.31 10.44
N LEU A 248 -2.73 4.35 10.84
CA LEU A 248 -3.14 4.29 12.24
C LEU A 248 -2.80 2.95 12.89
N GLU A 249 -3.07 1.84 12.20
CA GLU A 249 -2.83 0.47 12.69
C GLU A 249 -1.35 0.19 12.90
N THR A 250 -0.50 0.68 12.00
CA THR A 250 0.94 0.41 12.01
C THR A 250 1.74 1.49 12.74
N GLY A 251 1.12 2.63 13.00
CA GLY A 251 1.79 3.81 13.53
C GLY A 251 2.86 4.34 12.58
N ARG A 252 2.73 4.12 11.27
CA ARG A 252 3.62 4.61 10.21
C ARG A 252 2.93 5.68 9.36
N PRO A 253 3.59 6.80 9.04
CA PRO A 253 3.06 7.70 8.02
C PRO A 253 3.02 6.98 6.66
N MET A 254 2.05 7.35 5.84
CA MET A 254 1.87 6.82 4.48
C MET A 254 1.92 7.94 3.45
N LEU A 255 2.71 7.70 2.41
CA LEU A 255 2.80 8.49 1.20
C LEU A 255 2.04 7.76 0.10
N ARG A 256 1.08 8.41 -0.53
CA ARG A 256 0.23 7.80 -1.54
C ARG A 256 0.34 8.54 -2.87
N SER A 257 0.87 7.87 -3.88
CA SER A 257 1.05 8.41 -5.23
C SER A 257 0.08 7.73 -6.20
N THR A 258 -0.86 8.48 -6.78
CA THR A 258 -1.93 7.90 -7.61
C THR A 258 -1.92 8.48 -9.02
N ASN A 259 -2.36 7.70 -10.02
CA ASN A 259 -2.46 8.22 -11.39
C ASN A 259 -3.64 9.20 -11.54
N THR A 260 -4.86 8.75 -11.23
CA THR A 260 -6.11 9.54 -11.36
C THR A 260 -6.85 9.74 -10.02
N GLY A 261 -6.39 9.07 -8.95
CA GLY A 261 -7.07 9.02 -7.65
C GLY A 261 -6.68 10.16 -6.71
N MET A 262 -6.84 9.92 -5.40
CA MET A 262 -6.38 10.85 -4.37
C MET A 262 -4.91 10.60 -4.02
N THR A 263 -4.01 11.36 -4.65
CA THR A 263 -2.62 11.48 -4.19
C THR A 263 -2.58 12.25 -2.87
N ALA A 264 -2.02 11.66 -1.82
CA ALA A 264 -2.12 12.18 -0.46
C ALA A 264 -0.93 11.80 0.41
N ALA A 265 -0.69 12.58 1.46
CA ALA A 265 0.20 12.24 2.56
C ALA A 265 -0.59 12.09 3.85
N ILE A 266 -0.29 11.05 4.62
CA ILE A 266 -1.01 10.67 5.83
C ILE A 266 0.02 10.48 6.95
N ASP A 267 -0.24 11.06 8.12
CA ASP A 267 0.64 10.87 9.27
C ASP A 267 0.42 9.53 9.99
N ALA A 268 1.26 9.21 10.96
CA ALA A 268 1.19 7.98 11.74
C ALA A 268 -0.11 7.82 12.57
N GLN A 269 -0.93 8.87 12.68
CA GLN A 269 -2.23 8.85 13.37
C GLN A 269 -3.40 8.78 12.37
N GLY A 270 -3.12 8.58 11.08
CA GLY A 270 -4.14 8.48 10.04
C GLY A 270 -4.77 9.83 9.67
N ARG A 271 -4.13 10.97 9.98
CA ARG A 271 -4.59 12.30 9.55
C ARG A 271 -3.98 12.64 8.19
N VAL A 272 -4.81 13.17 7.30
CA VAL A 272 -4.35 13.61 5.96
C VAL A 272 -3.63 14.95 6.12
N LEU A 273 -2.33 14.97 5.82
CA LEU A 273 -1.48 16.18 5.85
C LEU A 273 -1.69 17.06 4.61
N GLY A 274 -1.99 16.43 3.47
CA GLY A 274 -2.27 17.10 2.21
C GLY A 274 -2.78 16.11 1.18
N LYS A 275 -3.56 16.58 0.21
CA LYS A 275 -4.04 15.76 -0.91
C LYS A 275 -4.24 16.59 -2.18
N LEU A 276 -4.06 15.98 -3.34
CA LEU A 276 -4.47 16.53 -4.62
C LEU A 276 -5.92 16.19 -4.92
N LYS A 277 -6.52 16.98 -5.82
CA LYS A 277 -7.81 16.64 -6.41
C LYS A 277 -7.63 15.43 -7.34
N PRO A 278 -8.56 14.46 -7.37
CA PRO A 278 -8.57 13.42 -8.40
C PRO A 278 -8.65 14.00 -9.82
N PHE A 279 -8.23 13.22 -10.80
CA PHE A 279 -8.31 13.55 -12.23
C PHE A 279 -7.62 14.86 -12.64
N THR A 280 -6.60 15.29 -11.90
CA THR A 280 -5.76 16.44 -12.26
C THR A 280 -4.30 16.03 -12.43
N ILE A 281 -3.53 16.75 -13.24
CA ILE A 281 -2.08 16.59 -13.29
C ILE A 281 -1.46 17.47 -12.20
N GLY A 282 -0.52 16.96 -11.42
CA GLY A 282 0.18 17.76 -10.42
C GLY A 282 1.19 17.00 -9.58
N SER A 283 1.84 17.71 -8.65
CA SER A 283 2.68 17.10 -7.62
C SER A 283 2.28 17.62 -6.23
N LEU A 284 2.29 16.72 -5.25
CA LEU A 284 2.10 17.05 -3.84
C LEU A 284 3.46 17.05 -3.14
N ASP A 285 3.91 18.23 -2.74
CA ASP A 285 5.14 18.43 -1.98
C ASP A 285 4.83 18.39 -0.48
N VAL A 286 5.47 17.48 0.25
CA VAL A 286 5.24 17.26 1.69
C VAL A 286 6.53 16.99 2.43
N ARG A 287 6.48 17.13 3.76
CA ARG A 287 7.54 16.66 4.66
C ARG A 287 6.98 15.52 5.51
N VAL A 288 7.71 14.42 5.56
CA VAL A 288 7.32 13.23 6.35
C VAL A 288 8.45 12.84 7.29
N GLU A 289 8.11 12.49 8.52
CA GLU A 289 9.04 11.95 9.49
C GLU A 289 8.64 10.51 9.77
N GLY A 290 9.57 9.58 9.57
CA GLY A 290 9.30 8.17 9.85
C GLY A 290 9.13 7.91 11.34
N THR A 291 8.67 6.71 11.68
CA THR A 291 8.51 6.29 13.06
C THR A 291 9.17 4.94 13.32
N SER A 292 9.51 4.68 14.57
CA SER A 292 10.01 3.39 15.07
C SER A 292 9.12 2.86 16.20
N GLY A 293 9.34 1.60 16.59
CA GLY A 293 8.48 0.87 17.53
C GLY A 293 7.39 0.06 16.82
N PHE A 294 6.68 -0.78 17.58
CA PHE A 294 5.61 -1.64 17.07
C PHE A 294 4.31 -1.38 17.82
N THR A 295 3.24 -1.17 17.08
CA THR A 295 1.89 -1.20 17.65
C THR A 295 1.52 -2.63 18.03
N PRO A 296 0.53 -2.84 18.92
CA PRO A 296 0.02 -4.17 19.22
C PRO A 296 -0.43 -4.90 17.95
N TYR A 297 -0.99 -4.18 16.98
CA TYR A 297 -1.39 -4.74 15.69
C TYR A 297 -0.19 -5.23 14.87
N VAL A 298 0.91 -4.48 14.78
CA VAL A 298 2.10 -4.95 14.08
C VAL A 298 2.68 -6.20 14.74
N THR A 299 2.69 -6.24 16.08
CA THR A 299 3.21 -7.39 16.83
C THR A 299 2.38 -8.65 16.66
N SER A 300 1.05 -8.57 16.80
CA SER A 300 0.18 -9.76 16.83
C SER A 300 -0.64 -10.00 15.57
N GLY A 301 -0.66 -9.04 14.64
CA GLY A 301 -1.61 -9.04 13.53
C GLY A 301 -3.05 -9.18 14.01
N ASN A 302 -3.83 -9.91 13.22
CA ASN A 302 -5.23 -10.25 13.49
C ASN A 302 -5.40 -11.29 14.61
N VAL A 303 -4.34 -11.91 15.13
CA VAL A 303 -4.44 -12.95 16.16
C VAL A 303 -5.14 -12.44 17.41
N THR A 304 -4.84 -11.21 17.84
CA THR A 304 -5.47 -10.61 19.03
C THR A 304 -6.99 -10.48 18.85
N VAL A 305 -7.44 -9.96 17.71
CA VAL A 305 -8.88 -9.78 17.49
C VAL A 305 -9.61 -11.11 17.34
N LEU A 306 -8.98 -12.11 16.69
CA LEU A 306 -9.54 -13.45 16.58
C LEU A 306 -9.66 -14.13 17.95
N ALA A 307 -8.63 -14.04 18.79
CA ALA A 307 -8.63 -14.59 20.14
C ALA A 307 -9.72 -13.95 21.02
N VAL A 308 -9.83 -12.60 21.01
CA VAL A 308 -10.89 -11.88 21.73
C VAL A 308 -12.27 -12.26 21.21
N SER A 309 -12.43 -12.39 19.89
CA SER A 309 -13.70 -12.79 19.28
C SER A 309 -14.13 -14.18 19.71
N LEU A 310 -13.21 -15.15 19.75
CA LEU A 310 -13.48 -16.51 20.22
C LEU A 310 -13.88 -16.54 21.70
N VAL A 311 -13.20 -15.75 22.54
CA VAL A 311 -13.55 -15.61 23.97
C VAL A 311 -14.95 -15.01 24.12
N LEU A 312 -15.27 -13.97 23.36
CA LEU A 312 -16.59 -13.33 23.37
C LEU A 312 -17.69 -14.26 22.84
N LEU A 313 -17.40 -15.08 21.83
CA LEU A 313 -18.33 -16.10 21.35
C LEU A 313 -18.59 -17.16 22.42
N ALA A 314 -17.56 -17.70 23.06
CA ALA A 314 -17.70 -18.65 24.17
C ALA A 314 -18.49 -18.05 25.34
N PHE A 315 -18.22 -16.78 25.66
CA PHE A 315 -18.98 -16.02 26.64
C PHE A 315 -20.46 -15.85 26.23
N GLY A 316 -20.73 -15.57 24.95
CA GLY A 316 -22.08 -15.51 24.38
C GLY A 316 -22.83 -16.84 24.51
N PHE A 317 -22.18 -17.98 24.28
CA PHE A 317 -22.81 -19.30 24.45
C PHE A 317 -23.14 -19.63 25.92
N THR A 318 -22.31 -19.17 26.86
CA THR A 318 -22.48 -19.46 28.30
C THR A 318 -23.53 -18.56 28.95
N PHE A 319 -23.62 -17.29 28.54
CA PHE A 319 -24.55 -16.30 29.12
C PHE A 319 -25.74 -15.94 28.23
N GLY A 320 -25.78 -16.44 26.99
CA GLY A 320 -26.86 -16.21 26.04
C GLY A 320 -28.20 -16.79 26.50
N PRO A 321 -29.33 -16.28 25.96
CA PRO A 321 -30.63 -16.87 26.22
C PRO A 321 -30.63 -18.31 25.71
N GLY A 322 -30.63 -19.28 26.63
CA GLY A 322 -30.67 -20.69 26.26
C GLY A 322 -31.83 -20.94 25.27
N LEU A 323 -31.55 -21.70 24.21
CA LEU A 323 -32.55 -22.14 23.24
C LEU A 323 -33.72 -22.73 24.04
N ARG A 324 -34.83 -22.00 24.13
CA ARG A 324 -36.08 -22.51 24.71
C ARG A 324 -36.50 -23.68 23.83
N ARG A 325 -36.13 -24.90 24.22
CA ARG A 325 -36.78 -26.11 23.70
C ARG A 325 -38.25 -25.92 24.06
N LYS A 326 -39.10 -25.63 23.07
CA LYS A 326 -40.54 -25.82 23.23
C LYS A 326 -40.71 -27.27 23.67
N ARG A 327 -41.06 -27.46 24.94
CA ARG A 327 -41.61 -28.72 25.40
C ARG A 327 -43.05 -28.69 24.90
N ASP A 328 -43.31 -29.44 23.83
CA ASP A 328 -44.66 -29.88 23.49
C ASP A 328 -45.15 -30.89 24.53
#